data_AF-G7WPR9-F1
#
_entry.id   AF-G7WPR9-F1
#
_cell.length_a   1.000
_cell.length_b   1.000
_cell.length_c   1.000
_cell.angle_alpha   90.00
_cell.angle_beta   90.00
_cell.angle_gamma   90.00
#
_symmetry.space_group_name_H-M   'P 1'
#
loop_
_entity.id
_entity.type
_entity.pdbx_description
1 polymer ?
#
loop_
_entity_poly.entity_id
_entity_poly.type
_entity_poly.pdbx_seq_one_letter_code
_entity_poly.pdbx_strand_id
1 'polypeptide(L)'
;MIDGGGFGSAVVISADEVLFEGFDVTNSGKLWKDAGIKAISKENTIRNNMVTGNEYGIVLDGAARNSVLKNFVCKNDVGISLYSSERCTIVENEACNNTFGGILLSRANNNTIRNNNASQNRWAGIILGECSDNTVSNNVVRQNDNQGIWLLRSSANTIRGNRVRFNYIFGVRLLYSSRNAITSNTIRNNLDGVSLESSNGNVLAGNNLSINEYGVYVDNSFNNRIYMNNLIGNNNDAHSWNSTNYWNSTELLKYIYNGVQYRRYVGNYWSGYFGPDPFGDGLVDRPHAVSGRERDYNPLKKPSENYTLRG
;
A
#
# COMPACT_ATOMS: atom_id res chain seq x y z
N MET A 1 -4.02 28.20 18.10
CA MET A 1 -4.68 27.00 18.66
C MET A 1 -6.19 27.16 18.51
N ILE A 2 -6.86 26.12 18.02
CA ILE A 2 -8.31 25.98 17.90
C ILE A 2 -8.71 24.75 18.71
N ASP A 3 -9.60 24.93 19.68
CA ASP A 3 -10.09 23.89 20.59
C ASP A 3 -11.57 23.64 20.29
N GLY A 4 -11.94 22.39 19.97
CA GLY A 4 -13.32 21.98 19.70
C GLY A 4 -14.21 21.84 20.93
N GLY A 5 -13.68 22.01 22.15
CA GLY A 5 -14.43 21.96 23.41
C GLY A 5 -15.03 20.58 23.74
N GLY A 6 -14.59 19.52 23.06
CA GLY A 6 -15.13 18.17 23.21
C GLY A 6 -16.50 17.96 22.55
N PHE A 7 -16.93 18.86 21.65
CA PHE A 7 -18.21 18.75 20.95
C PHE A 7 -18.09 19.02 19.45
N GLY A 8 -18.61 18.11 18.63
CA GLY A 8 -18.64 18.29 17.18
C GLY A 8 -17.24 18.35 16.54
N SER A 9 -17.15 18.94 15.36
CA SER A 9 -15.85 19.17 14.71
C SER A 9 -15.31 20.56 15.08
N ALA A 10 -14.02 20.66 15.40
CA ALA A 10 -13.42 21.93 15.83
C ALA A 10 -13.38 22.97 14.70
N VAL A 11 -13.14 22.52 13.47
CA VAL A 11 -13.21 23.33 12.25
C VAL A 11 -14.04 22.61 11.19
N VAL A 12 -14.96 23.35 10.56
CA VAL A 12 -15.71 22.89 9.38
C VAL A 12 -15.45 23.84 8.21
N ILE A 13 -14.82 23.31 7.16
CA ILE A 13 -14.60 23.99 5.88
C ILE A 13 -15.77 23.63 4.97
N SER A 14 -16.65 24.60 4.74
CA SER A 14 -17.89 24.45 3.97
C SER A 14 -17.94 25.30 2.69
N ALA A 15 -16.98 26.21 2.51
CA ALA A 15 -16.79 26.95 1.26
C ALA A 15 -15.72 26.27 0.41
N ASP A 16 -15.81 26.40 -0.90
CA ASP A 16 -14.80 25.89 -1.84
C ASP A 16 -13.55 26.79 -1.84
N GLU A 17 -12.43 26.27 -2.35
CA GLU A 17 -11.18 27.02 -2.58
C GLU A 17 -10.57 27.63 -1.30
N VAL A 18 -10.90 27.08 -0.12
CA VAL A 18 -10.37 27.55 1.16
C VAL A 18 -8.93 27.07 1.33
N LEU A 19 -8.07 28.00 1.75
CA LEU A 19 -6.75 27.69 2.30
C LEU A 19 -6.82 27.69 3.83
N PHE A 20 -6.58 26.54 4.44
CA PHE A 20 -6.52 26.38 5.89
C PHE A 20 -5.12 25.93 6.33
N GLU A 21 -4.38 26.82 6.99
CA GLU A 21 -2.96 26.60 7.29
C GLU A 21 -2.44 27.15 8.62
N GLY A 22 -1.45 26.44 9.17
CA GLY A 22 -0.66 26.94 10.29
C GLY A 22 -1.37 26.91 11.65
N PHE A 23 -2.42 26.11 11.80
CA PHE A 23 -3.18 26.00 13.05
C PHE A 23 -2.86 24.74 13.83
N ASP A 24 -2.83 24.87 15.15
CA ASP A 24 -2.95 23.76 16.09
C ASP A 24 -4.44 23.50 16.37
N VAL A 25 -4.93 22.28 16.10
CA VAL A 25 -6.35 21.92 16.20
C VAL A 25 -6.53 20.69 17.09
N THR A 26 -7.34 20.81 18.15
CA THR A 26 -7.48 19.79 19.19
C THR A 26 -8.90 19.66 19.73
N ASN A 27 -9.14 18.58 20.47
CA ASN A 27 -10.30 18.40 21.33
C ASN A 27 -11.64 18.50 20.59
N SER A 28 -11.74 17.83 19.43
CA SER A 28 -13.04 17.55 18.80
C SER A 28 -13.95 16.73 19.73
N GLY A 29 -15.23 16.65 19.36
CA GLY A 29 -16.15 15.66 19.90
C GLY A 29 -15.72 14.21 19.62
N LYS A 30 -16.51 13.29 20.17
CA LYS A 30 -16.27 11.83 20.17
C LYS A 30 -17.26 11.05 19.30
N LEU A 31 -18.14 11.73 18.57
CA LEU A 31 -19.09 11.06 17.70
C LEU A 31 -18.44 10.70 16.37
N TRP A 32 -19.12 9.83 15.63
CA TRP A 32 -18.69 9.42 14.30
C TRP A 32 -18.37 10.63 13.41
N LYS A 33 -17.13 10.70 12.93
CA LYS A 33 -16.56 11.78 12.11
C LYS A 33 -16.47 13.15 12.80
N ASP A 34 -16.57 13.25 14.11
CA ASP A 34 -16.14 14.49 14.78
C ASP A 34 -14.64 14.66 14.56
N ALA A 35 -14.25 15.79 13.98
CA ALA A 35 -12.91 16.00 13.49
C ALA A 35 -12.25 17.23 14.09
N GLY A 36 -10.93 17.24 14.17
CA GLY A 36 -10.18 18.48 14.31
C GLY A 36 -10.52 19.39 13.13
N ILE A 37 -10.28 18.92 11.90
CA ILE A 37 -10.59 19.65 10.67
C ILE A 37 -11.48 18.79 9.79
N LYS A 38 -12.70 19.24 9.51
CA LYS A 38 -13.62 18.60 8.57
C LYS A 38 -13.79 19.48 7.34
N ALA A 39 -13.58 18.94 6.15
CA ALA A 39 -13.96 19.60 4.90
C ALA A 39 -15.11 18.85 4.23
N ILE A 40 -16.15 19.60 3.88
CA ILE A 40 -17.36 19.11 3.17
C ILE A 40 -17.54 19.81 1.81
N SER A 41 -16.58 20.64 1.42
CA SER A 41 -16.52 21.40 0.18
C SER A 41 -15.35 20.93 -0.70
N LYS A 42 -15.17 21.51 -1.88
CA LYS A 42 -14.17 21.08 -2.86
C LYS A 42 -13.03 22.09 -3.02
N GLU A 43 -11.94 21.61 -3.64
CA GLU A 43 -10.83 22.45 -4.10
C GLU A 43 -10.12 23.21 -2.96
N ASN A 44 -10.25 22.74 -1.72
CA ASN A 44 -9.58 23.32 -0.57
C ASN A 44 -8.15 22.81 -0.44
N THR A 45 -7.31 23.61 0.19
CA THR A 45 -5.96 23.23 0.61
C THR A 45 -5.87 23.30 2.13
N ILE A 46 -5.66 22.14 2.76
CA ILE A 46 -5.42 22.01 4.21
C ILE A 46 -3.94 21.68 4.38
N ARG A 47 -3.12 22.62 4.89
CA ARG A 47 -1.67 22.42 4.95
C ARG A 47 -0.98 22.92 6.20
N ASN A 48 0.13 22.29 6.57
CA ASN A 48 1.00 22.73 7.67
C ASN A 48 0.26 22.93 9.00
N ASN A 49 -0.78 22.13 9.27
CA ASN A 49 -1.50 22.16 10.55
C ASN A 49 -0.99 21.09 11.50
N MET A 50 -1.08 21.34 12.80
CA MET A 50 -0.85 20.37 13.86
C MET A 50 -2.22 19.92 14.40
N VAL A 51 -2.58 18.66 14.20
CA VAL A 51 -3.92 18.15 14.50
C VAL A 51 -3.79 16.94 15.42
N THR A 52 -4.10 17.14 16.71
CA THR A 52 -3.84 16.15 17.77
C THR A 52 -4.97 16.11 18.79
N GLY A 53 -5.19 14.97 19.45
CA GLY A 53 -6.18 14.88 20.54
C GLY A 53 -7.64 14.90 20.08
N ASN A 54 -7.89 14.56 18.82
CA ASN A 54 -9.22 14.50 18.23
C ASN A 54 -9.70 13.06 18.06
N GLU A 55 -11.00 12.87 17.84
CA GLU A 55 -11.54 11.58 17.39
C GLU A 55 -11.03 11.29 15.98
N TYR A 56 -11.36 12.14 15.02
CA TYR A 56 -10.71 12.17 13.70
C TYR A 56 -9.80 13.39 13.62
N GLY A 57 -8.59 13.26 13.07
CA GLY A 57 -7.72 14.41 12.84
C GLY A 57 -8.28 15.29 11.73
N ILE A 58 -8.12 14.85 10.48
CA ILE A 58 -8.63 15.53 9.28
C ILE A 58 -9.64 14.62 8.57
N VAL A 59 -10.84 15.14 8.28
CA VAL A 59 -11.88 14.41 7.55
C VAL A 59 -12.25 15.15 6.27
N LEU A 60 -12.20 14.45 5.14
CA LEU A 60 -12.84 14.84 3.89
C LEU A 60 -14.13 14.02 3.78
N ASP A 61 -15.30 14.67 3.81
CA ASP A 61 -16.60 13.99 3.85
C ASP A 61 -17.47 14.39 2.65
N GLY A 62 -17.65 13.47 1.71
CA GLY A 62 -18.34 13.77 0.44
C GLY A 62 -17.63 14.83 -0.40
N ALA A 63 -16.33 15.03 -0.16
CA ALA A 63 -15.58 16.17 -0.66
C ALA A 63 -14.73 15.79 -1.89
N ALA A 64 -14.44 16.74 -2.76
CA ALA A 64 -13.73 16.46 -4.01
C ALA A 64 -12.56 17.42 -4.25
N ARG A 65 -11.52 16.95 -4.94
CA ARG A 65 -10.38 17.78 -5.37
C ARG A 65 -9.67 18.55 -4.26
N ASN A 66 -9.74 18.08 -3.02
CA ASN A 66 -9.06 18.69 -1.89
C ASN A 66 -7.60 18.23 -1.79
N SER A 67 -6.73 19.12 -1.32
CA SER A 67 -5.32 18.85 -1.08
C SER A 67 -5.03 18.90 0.42
N VAL A 68 -4.60 17.78 1.01
CA VAL A 68 -4.16 17.68 2.40
C VAL A 68 -2.65 17.47 2.40
N LEU A 69 -1.90 18.51 2.76
CA LEU A 69 -0.46 18.59 2.50
C LEU A 69 0.33 18.91 3.77
N LYS A 70 1.38 18.14 4.08
CA LYS A 70 2.36 18.52 5.13
C LYS A 70 1.75 18.78 6.52
N ASN A 71 0.64 18.14 6.85
CA ASN A 71 0.05 18.25 8.19
C ASN A 71 0.67 17.22 9.12
N PHE A 72 0.79 17.58 10.40
CA PHE A 72 1.11 16.68 11.49
C PHE A 72 -0.19 16.24 12.16
N VAL A 73 -0.65 15.02 11.88
CA VAL A 73 -1.97 14.48 12.23
C VAL A 73 -1.81 13.26 13.13
N CYS A 74 -1.27 13.50 14.33
CA CYS A 74 -0.87 12.44 15.25
C CYS A 74 -1.65 12.47 16.57
N LYS A 75 -1.70 11.33 17.28
CA LYS A 75 -2.39 11.22 18.59
C LYS A 75 -3.89 11.53 18.51
N ASN A 76 -4.54 11.11 17.44
CA ASN A 76 -6.00 11.07 17.28
C ASN A 76 -6.48 9.62 17.33
N ASP A 77 -7.78 9.33 17.21
CA ASP A 77 -8.21 7.95 16.94
C ASP A 77 -7.92 7.56 15.49
N VAL A 78 -8.43 8.35 14.55
CA VAL A 78 -8.08 8.26 13.12
C VAL A 78 -7.32 9.51 12.71
N GLY A 79 -6.20 9.35 12.01
CA GLY A 79 -5.41 10.49 11.53
C GLY A 79 -6.13 11.27 10.42
N ILE A 80 -6.01 10.82 9.18
CA ILE A 80 -6.65 11.43 8.00
C ILE A 80 -7.69 10.47 7.45
N SER A 81 -8.92 10.92 7.26
CA SER A 81 -10.03 10.11 6.74
C SER A 81 -10.65 10.73 5.50
N LEU A 82 -10.86 9.92 4.48
CA LEU A 82 -11.60 10.27 3.26
C LEU A 82 -12.83 9.38 3.21
N TYR A 83 -14.01 9.99 3.33
CA TYR A 83 -15.28 9.30 3.22
C TYR A 83 -16.01 9.77 1.97
N SER A 84 -16.39 8.83 1.09
CA SER A 84 -17.12 9.14 -0.15
C SER A 84 -16.52 10.31 -0.94
N SER A 85 -15.19 10.44 -0.88
CA SER A 85 -14.44 11.58 -1.42
C SER A 85 -13.63 11.14 -2.64
N GLU A 86 -13.47 12.05 -3.59
CA GLU A 86 -12.83 11.73 -4.87
C GLU A 86 -11.83 12.78 -5.35
N ARG A 87 -10.85 12.33 -6.14
CA ARG A 87 -9.84 13.20 -6.76
C ARG A 87 -9.06 14.05 -5.75
N CYS A 88 -9.00 13.62 -4.50
CA CYS A 88 -8.24 14.29 -3.45
C CYS A 88 -6.77 13.85 -3.46
N THR A 89 -5.91 14.73 -2.95
CA THR A 89 -4.46 14.54 -2.91
C THR A 89 -3.97 14.66 -1.47
N ILE A 90 -3.46 13.55 -0.92
CA ILE A 90 -2.95 13.43 0.45
C ILE A 90 -1.44 13.24 0.39
N VAL A 91 -0.67 14.27 0.72
CA VAL A 91 0.77 14.32 0.41
C VAL A 91 1.60 14.82 1.57
N GLU A 92 2.72 14.15 1.82
CA GLU A 92 3.74 14.62 2.78
C GLU A 92 3.21 14.85 4.21
N ASN A 93 2.09 14.21 4.58
CA ASN A 93 1.56 14.30 5.93
C ASN A 93 2.25 13.27 6.85
N GLU A 94 2.30 13.60 8.13
CA GLU A 94 2.68 12.69 9.20
C GLU A 94 1.41 12.26 9.94
N ALA A 95 0.95 11.03 9.72
CA ALA A 95 -0.24 10.46 10.35
C ALA A 95 0.19 9.31 11.29
N CYS A 96 0.54 9.68 12.53
CA CYS A 96 1.29 8.82 13.44
C CYS A 96 0.68 8.69 14.83
N ASN A 97 0.99 7.61 15.55
CA ASN A 97 0.55 7.45 16.95
C ASN A 97 -0.98 7.61 17.12
N ASN A 98 -1.76 7.27 16.10
CA ASN A 98 -3.22 7.27 16.20
C ASN A 98 -3.72 5.93 16.75
N THR A 99 -4.84 5.92 17.47
CA THR A 99 -5.34 4.72 18.17
C THR A 99 -6.05 3.71 17.27
N PHE A 100 -6.34 4.08 16.02
CA PHE A 100 -6.81 3.18 14.98
C PHE A 100 -5.92 3.28 13.72
N GLY A 101 -6.27 4.17 12.78
CA GLY A 101 -5.65 4.25 11.46
C GLY A 101 -4.88 5.54 11.24
N GLY A 102 -3.75 5.48 10.52
CA GLY A 102 -3.05 6.67 10.06
C GLY A 102 -3.83 7.40 8.96
N ILE A 103 -4.05 6.73 7.82
CA ILE A 103 -4.83 7.25 6.69
C ILE A 103 -5.92 6.23 6.33
N LEU A 104 -7.18 6.64 6.35
CA LEU A 104 -8.35 5.80 6.07
C LEU A 104 -9.11 6.33 4.86
N LEU A 105 -9.31 5.49 3.85
CA LEU A 105 -10.24 5.73 2.75
C LEU A 105 -11.43 4.78 2.91
N SER A 106 -12.64 5.33 2.87
CA SER A 106 -13.88 4.56 2.91
C SER A 106 -14.80 5.03 1.78
N ARG A 107 -15.10 4.13 0.84
CA ARG A 107 -15.87 4.43 -0.37
C ARG A 107 -15.32 5.63 -1.15
N ALA A 108 -14.00 5.82 -1.10
CA ALA A 108 -13.31 6.98 -1.65
C ALA A 108 -12.45 6.55 -2.84
N ASN A 109 -12.76 7.10 -4.02
CA ASN A 109 -12.21 6.62 -5.29
C ASN A 109 -11.37 7.69 -5.97
N ASN A 110 -10.48 7.30 -6.88
CA ASN A 110 -9.68 8.22 -7.68
C ASN A 110 -8.81 9.20 -6.88
N ASN A 111 -8.32 8.79 -5.69
CA ASN A 111 -7.48 9.64 -4.84
C ASN A 111 -5.99 9.29 -4.97
N THR A 112 -5.13 10.26 -4.66
CA THR A 112 -3.68 10.05 -4.59
C THR A 112 -3.17 10.22 -3.17
N ILE A 113 -2.51 9.20 -2.65
CA ILE A 113 -1.90 9.16 -1.32
C ILE A 113 -0.41 8.92 -1.53
N ARG A 114 0.41 9.97 -1.42
CA ARG A 114 1.86 9.84 -1.69
C ARG A 114 2.77 10.54 -0.72
N ASN A 115 3.98 10.00 -0.54
CA ASN A 115 5.03 10.59 0.30
C ASN A 115 4.59 10.85 1.76
N ASN A 116 3.56 10.17 2.27
CA ASN A 116 3.14 10.32 3.67
C ASN A 116 3.93 9.38 4.58
N ASN A 117 4.02 9.74 5.86
CA ASN A 117 4.47 8.88 6.94
C ASN A 117 3.26 8.39 7.74
N ALA A 118 2.86 7.13 7.58
CA ALA A 118 1.73 6.51 8.28
C ALA A 118 2.23 5.40 9.21
N SER A 119 2.93 5.80 10.27
CA SER A 119 3.69 4.91 11.15
C SER A 119 3.21 4.96 12.59
N GLN A 120 3.47 3.91 13.36
CA GLN A 120 3.20 3.89 14.80
C GLN A 120 1.71 4.01 15.16
N ASN A 121 0.80 3.61 14.27
CA ASN A 121 -0.63 3.56 14.58
C ASN A 121 -1.00 2.21 15.18
N ARG A 122 -1.95 2.20 16.13
CA ARG A 122 -2.31 0.98 16.90
C ARG A 122 -3.10 -0.05 16.11
N TRP A 123 -3.53 0.26 14.89
CA TRP A 123 -4.12 -0.73 13.98
C TRP A 123 -3.39 -0.77 12.65
N ALA A 124 -3.61 0.22 11.78
CA ALA A 124 -3.05 0.22 10.44
C ALA A 124 -2.45 1.55 10.03
N GLY A 125 -1.43 1.50 9.19
CA GLY A 125 -0.87 2.70 8.57
C GLY A 125 -1.85 3.31 7.56
N ILE A 126 -2.19 2.55 6.51
CA ILE A 126 -3.07 3.01 5.43
C ILE A 126 -4.16 1.96 5.19
N ILE A 127 -5.42 2.39 5.15
CA ILE A 127 -6.60 1.52 4.96
C ILE A 127 -7.40 2.01 3.75
N LEU A 128 -7.74 1.10 2.84
CA LEU A 128 -8.67 1.31 1.73
C LEU A 128 -9.85 0.34 1.91
N GLY A 129 -11.04 0.86 2.22
CA GLY A 129 -12.27 0.09 2.39
C GLY A 129 -13.31 0.42 1.33
N GLU A 130 -13.73 -0.56 0.54
CA GLU A 130 -14.72 -0.39 -0.54
C GLU A 130 -14.29 0.70 -1.56
N CYS A 131 -13.00 0.75 -1.91
CA CYS A 131 -12.41 1.80 -2.74
C CYS A 131 -11.90 1.29 -4.10
N SER A 132 -11.89 2.17 -5.10
CA SER A 132 -11.30 1.90 -6.41
C SER A 132 -10.46 3.04 -6.99
N ASP A 133 -9.57 2.68 -7.90
CA ASP A 133 -8.82 3.62 -8.74
C ASP A 133 -7.94 4.61 -7.95
N ASN A 134 -7.51 4.25 -6.73
CA ASN A 134 -6.61 5.06 -5.93
C ASN A 134 -5.14 4.72 -6.22
N THR A 135 -4.27 5.71 -6.08
CA THR A 135 -2.82 5.53 -6.12
C THR A 135 -2.21 5.79 -4.74
N VAL A 136 -1.66 4.74 -4.11
CA VAL A 136 -0.91 4.80 -2.85
C VAL A 136 0.57 4.60 -3.18
N SER A 137 1.37 5.67 -3.12
CA SER A 137 2.76 5.59 -3.59
C SER A 137 3.80 6.29 -2.72
N ASN A 138 5.01 5.72 -2.65
CA ASN A 138 6.15 6.32 -1.96
C ASN A 138 5.89 6.68 -0.49
N ASN A 139 4.94 6.01 0.18
CA ASN A 139 4.66 6.23 1.60
C ASN A 139 5.63 5.42 2.46
N VAL A 140 5.91 5.93 3.66
CA VAL A 140 6.62 5.20 4.72
C VAL A 140 5.58 4.67 5.70
N VAL A 141 5.51 3.34 5.83
CA VAL A 141 4.49 2.65 6.62
C VAL A 141 5.17 1.63 7.52
N ARG A 142 5.34 1.96 8.81
CA ARG A 142 6.12 1.12 9.72
C ARG A 142 5.63 1.14 11.16
N GLN A 143 5.95 0.07 11.88
CA GLN A 143 5.71 -0.03 13.32
C GLN A 143 4.22 0.18 13.66
N ASN A 144 3.31 -0.23 12.78
CA ASN A 144 1.90 -0.30 13.12
C ASN A 144 1.62 -1.66 13.78
N ASP A 145 0.74 -1.66 14.78
CA ASP A 145 0.54 -2.82 15.66
C ASP A 145 -0.23 -3.97 15.00
N ASN A 146 -0.70 -3.81 13.75
CA ASN A 146 -1.37 -4.88 13.01
C ASN A 146 -1.01 -4.88 11.52
N GLN A 147 -1.48 -3.88 10.76
CA GLN A 147 -1.37 -3.84 9.29
C GLN A 147 -0.49 -2.68 8.83
N GLY A 148 0.32 -2.87 7.79
CA GLY A 148 0.94 -1.75 7.08
C GLY A 148 -0.09 -1.06 6.18
N ILE A 149 -0.35 -1.66 5.03
CA ILE A 149 -1.35 -1.20 4.05
C ILE A 149 -2.43 -2.27 3.91
N TRP A 150 -3.68 -1.93 4.16
CA TRP A 150 -4.80 -2.86 4.10
C TRP A 150 -5.82 -2.44 3.05
N LEU A 151 -6.13 -3.33 2.11
CA LEU A 151 -7.21 -3.21 1.14
C LEU A 151 -8.31 -4.21 1.52
N LEU A 152 -9.49 -3.68 1.83
CA LEU A 152 -10.69 -4.45 2.12
C LEU A 152 -11.75 -4.14 1.05
N ARG A 153 -12.19 -5.17 0.32
CA ARG A 153 -13.19 -5.03 -0.76
C ARG A 153 -12.84 -3.90 -1.74
N SER A 154 -11.56 -3.73 -2.03
CA SER A 154 -11.04 -2.60 -2.79
C SER A 154 -10.31 -3.08 -4.05
N SER A 155 -10.71 -2.56 -5.21
CA SER A 155 -10.27 -3.09 -6.50
C SER A 155 -9.68 -2.02 -7.41
N ALA A 156 -8.86 -2.39 -8.38
CA ALA A 156 -8.25 -1.46 -9.35
C ALA A 156 -7.38 -0.35 -8.72
N ASN A 157 -6.79 -0.57 -7.54
CA ASN A 157 -5.87 0.37 -6.90
C ASN A 157 -4.41 0.07 -7.27
N THR A 158 -3.57 1.12 -7.27
CA THR A 158 -2.13 1.02 -7.48
C THR A 158 -1.40 1.29 -6.17
N ILE A 159 -0.67 0.29 -5.66
CA ILE A 159 0.18 0.38 -4.48
C ILE A 159 1.64 0.30 -4.94
N ARG A 160 2.34 1.43 -5.01
CA ARG A 160 3.65 1.50 -5.69
C ARG A 160 4.75 2.21 -4.91
N GLY A 161 5.95 1.63 -4.84
CA GLY A 161 7.12 2.34 -4.30
C GLY A 161 7.07 2.61 -2.80
N ASN A 162 6.14 1.97 -2.05
CA ASN A 162 6.02 2.18 -0.62
C ASN A 162 7.12 1.43 0.14
N ARG A 163 7.55 2.00 1.27
CA ARG A 163 8.48 1.37 2.21
C ARG A 163 7.70 0.86 3.42
N VAL A 164 7.40 -0.43 3.43
CA VAL A 164 6.56 -1.10 4.41
C VAL A 164 7.40 -2.02 5.30
N ARG A 165 7.52 -1.75 6.59
CA ARG A 165 8.39 -2.55 7.47
C ARG A 165 7.98 -2.57 8.93
N PHE A 166 8.31 -3.65 9.63
CA PHE A 166 8.08 -3.77 11.07
C PHE A 166 6.61 -3.54 11.46
N ASN A 167 5.66 -3.89 10.59
CA ASN A 167 4.26 -3.97 10.98
C ASN A 167 4.02 -5.36 11.56
N TYR A 168 3.27 -5.43 12.65
CA TYR A 168 3.26 -6.64 13.49
C TYR A 168 2.80 -7.90 12.75
N ILE A 169 1.76 -7.78 11.92
CA ILE A 169 1.23 -8.91 11.16
C ILE A 169 1.51 -8.73 9.67
N PHE A 170 0.76 -7.89 8.98
CA PHE A 170 0.84 -7.82 7.52
C PHE A 170 1.56 -6.56 7.06
N GLY A 171 2.45 -6.68 6.08
CA GLY A 171 2.98 -5.58 5.31
C GLY A 171 1.89 -4.98 4.42
N VAL A 172 1.47 -5.73 3.40
CA VAL A 172 0.37 -5.35 2.51
C VAL A 172 -0.67 -6.48 2.46
N ARG A 173 -1.90 -6.21 2.87
CA ARG A 173 -2.99 -7.19 2.90
C ARG A 173 -4.11 -6.82 1.93
N LEU A 174 -4.50 -7.76 1.09
CA LEU A 174 -5.66 -7.67 0.20
C LEU A 174 -6.69 -8.70 0.62
N LEU A 175 -7.85 -8.24 1.08
CA LEU A 175 -8.97 -9.08 1.47
C LEU A 175 -10.18 -8.73 0.58
N TYR A 176 -10.68 -9.72 -0.18
CA TYR A 176 -11.73 -9.53 -1.19
C TYR A 176 -11.42 -8.41 -2.20
N SER A 177 -10.15 -8.27 -2.58
CA SER A 177 -9.63 -7.09 -3.26
C SER A 177 -8.93 -7.50 -4.56
N SER A 178 -9.57 -7.23 -5.69
CA SER A 178 -9.17 -7.79 -7.00
C SER A 178 -8.62 -6.73 -7.94
N ARG A 179 -7.83 -7.15 -8.95
CA ARG A 179 -7.32 -6.27 -10.02
C ARG A 179 -6.48 -5.10 -9.52
N ASN A 180 -5.81 -5.22 -8.37
CA ASN A 180 -4.87 -4.23 -7.87
C ASN A 180 -3.46 -4.47 -8.42
N ALA A 181 -2.65 -3.41 -8.48
CA ALA A 181 -1.24 -3.47 -8.86
C ALA A 181 -0.36 -3.10 -7.67
N ILE A 182 0.38 -4.08 -7.14
CA ILE A 182 1.35 -3.93 -6.06
C ILE A 182 2.74 -3.99 -6.69
N THR A 183 3.38 -2.84 -6.87
CA THR A 183 4.59 -2.75 -7.69
C THR A 183 5.73 -1.98 -7.04
N SER A 184 6.96 -2.43 -7.23
CA SER A 184 8.16 -1.69 -6.78
C SER A 184 8.18 -1.32 -5.29
N ASN A 185 7.45 -2.04 -4.44
CA ASN A 185 7.43 -1.77 -3.00
C ASN A 185 8.63 -2.46 -2.33
N THR A 186 9.13 -1.87 -1.25
CA THR A 186 10.09 -2.53 -0.34
C THR A 186 9.35 -2.95 0.92
N ILE A 187 9.15 -4.26 1.08
CA ILE A 187 8.31 -4.87 2.12
C ILE A 187 9.15 -5.87 2.92
N ARG A 188 9.44 -5.55 4.18
CA ARG A 188 10.39 -6.33 4.97
C ARG A 188 10.11 -6.36 6.47
N ASN A 189 10.49 -7.42 7.16
CA ASN A 189 10.32 -7.56 8.61
C ASN A 189 8.85 -7.40 9.03
N ASN A 190 7.95 -8.11 8.36
CA ASN A 190 6.56 -8.30 8.80
C ASN A 190 6.32 -9.81 8.94
N LEU A 191 5.22 -10.25 9.55
CA LEU A 191 4.85 -11.67 9.49
C LEU A 191 4.58 -12.03 8.03
N ASP A 192 3.58 -11.39 7.41
CA ASP A 192 3.31 -11.56 6.00
C ASP A 192 3.78 -10.34 5.23
N GLY A 193 4.62 -10.52 4.22
CA GLY A 193 5.04 -9.44 3.32
C GLY A 193 3.84 -8.93 2.52
N VAL A 194 3.36 -9.74 1.58
CA VAL A 194 2.10 -9.49 0.85
C VAL A 194 1.17 -10.66 1.05
N SER A 195 -0.05 -10.40 1.54
CA SER A 195 -1.10 -11.40 1.70
C SER A 195 -2.27 -11.12 0.76
N LEU A 196 -2.68 -12.16 0.01
CA LEU A 196 -3.82 -12.16 -0.90
C LEU A 196 -4.87 -13.16 -0.41
N GLU A 197 -6.00 -12.66 0.07
CA GLU A 197 -7.08 -13.47 0.62
C GLU A 197 -8.37 -13.23 -0.18
N SER A 198 -8.88 -14.27 -0.84
CA SER A 198 -10.04 -14.19 -1.74
C SER A 198 -9.93 -13.03 -2.76
N SER A 199 -8.74 -12.85 -3.31
CA SER A 199 -8.33 -11.64 -4.03
C SER A 199 -7.72 -12.03 -5.39
N ASN A 200 -8.42 -11.70 -6.47
CA ASN A 200 -8.17 -12.28 -7.78
C ASN A 200 -7.58 -11.28 -8.78
N GLY A 201 -6.81 -11.77 -9.75
CA GLY A 201 -6.37 -10.97 -10.89
C GLY A 201 -5.47 -9.78 -10.53
N ASN A 202 -4.79 -9.82 -9.37
CA ASN A 202 -3.84 -8.80 -8.96
C ASN A 202 -2.48 -8.99 -9.65
N VAL A 203 -1.68 -7.92 -9.68
CA VAL A 203 -0.31 -7.93 -10.19
C VAL A 203 0.64 -7.59 -9.06
N LEU A 204 1.57 -8.49 -8.75
CA LEU A 204 2.67 -8.26 -7.83
C LEU A 204 3.96 -8.26 -8.66
N ALA A 205 4.53 -7.08 -8.92
CA ALA A 205 5.70 -6.98 -9.79
C ALA A 205 6.80 -6.04 -9.30
N GLY A 206 8.05 -6.49 -9.39
CA GLY A 206 9.20 -5.65 -9.05
C GLY A 206 9.32 -5.33 -7.56
N ASN A 207 8.63 -6.04 -6.67
CA ASN A 207 8.69 -5.77 -5.23
C ASN A 207 9.94 -6.43 -4.61
N ASN A 208 10.50 -5.80 -3.59
CA ASN A 208 11.51 -6.39 -2.73
C ASN A 208 10.86 -6.88 -1.44
N LEU A 209 10.72 -8.20 -1.31
CA LEU A 209 10.07 -8.93 -0.22
C LEU A 209 11.15 -9.67 0.57
N SER A 210 11.62 -9.08 1.66
CA SER A 210 12.79 -9.60 2.36
C SER A 210 12.57 -9.75 3.86
N ILE A 211 13.07 -10.85 4.46
CA ILE A 211 13.07 -11.05 5.91
C ILE A 211 11.66 -10.91 6.50
N ASN A 212 10.65 -11.48 5.83
CA ASN A 212 9.33 -11.67 6.38
C ASN A 212 9.18 -13.15 6.82
N GLU A 213 8.19 -13.47 7.64
CA GLU A 213 7.87 -14.87 7.91
C GLU A 213 7.38 -15.53 6.62
N TYR A 214 6.42 -14.91 5.94
CA TYR A 214 5.99 -15.24 4.58
C TYR A 214 6.30 -14.09 3.63
N GLY A 215 7.03 -14.34 2.54
CA GLY A 215 7.28 -13.33 1.49
C GLY A 215 5.97 -12.96 0.78
N VAL A 216 5.34 -13.95 0.16
CA VAL A 216 3.99 -13.85 -0.42
C VAL A 216 3.11 -14.96 0.13
N TYR A 217 1.97 -14.60 0.72
CA TYR A 217 0.95 -15.52 1.19
C TYR A 217 -0.30 -15.40 0.32
N VAL A 218 -0.83 -16.51 -0.17
CA VAL A 218 -1.98 -16.55 -1.08
C VAL A 218 -2.99 -17.60 -0.60
N ASP A 219 -4.21 -17.18 -0.35
CA ASP A 219 -5.32 -18.04 0.06
C ASP A 219 -6.60 -17.74 -0.73
N ASN A 220 -7.22 -18.81 -1.23
CA ASN A 220 -8.46 -18.78 -2.02
C ASN A 220 -8.43 -17.72 -3.15
N SER A 221 -7.29 -17.54 -3.78
CA SER A 221 -7.01 -16.42 -4.69
C SER A 221 -6.46 -16.92 -6.02
N PHE A 222 -7.00 -16.38 -7.11
CA PHE A 222 -6.83 -16.93 -8.44
C PHE A 222 -6.38 -15.89 -9.46
N ASN A 223 -5.65 -16.35 -10.47
CA ASN A 223 -5.21 -15.56 -11.61
C ASN A 223 -4.37 -14.33 -11.24
N ASN A 224 -3.72 -14.33 -10.08
CA ASN A 224 -2.74 -13.30 -9.74
C ASN A 224 -1.44 -13.53 -10.53
N ARG A 225 -0.77 -12.45 -10.93
CA ARG A 225 0.49 -12.48 -11.69
C ARG A 225 1.61 -11.95 -10.80
N ILE A 226 2.53 -12.83 -10.44
CA ILE A 226 3.59 -12.58 -9.47
C ILE A 226 4.92 -12.79 -10.18
N TYR A 227 5.61 -11.72 -10.54
CA TYR A 227 6.85 -11.78 -11.32
C TYR A 227 7.79 -10.63 -11.00
N MET A 228 9.08 -10.76 -11.32
CA MET A 228 10.12 -9.74 -11.08
C MET A 228 10.26 -9.34 -9.60
N ASN A 229 9.73 -10.12 -8.67
CA ASN A 229 9.89 -9.83 -7.24
C ASN A 229 11.19 -10.45 -6.74
N ASN A 230 11.81 -9.79 -5.76
CA ASN A 230 12.94 -10.30 -5.00
C ASN A 230 12.43 -10.91 -3.71
N LEU A 231 12.47 -12.24 -3.59
CA LEU A 231 12.13 -12.98 -2.37
C LEU A 231 13.43 -13.38 -1.66
N ILE A 232 13.77 -12.62 -0.61
CA ILE A 232 15.12 -12.65 -0.02
C ILE A 232 15.06 -12.91 1.49
N GLY A 233 15.54 -14.08 1.92
CA GLY A 233 15.68 -14.42 3.34
C GLY A 233 14.37 -14.38 4.12
N ASN A 234 13.23 -14.64 3.45
CA ASN A 234 11.99 -14.91 4.17
C ASN A 234 12.05 -16.33 4.77
N ASN A 235 11.35 -16.58 5.88
CA ASN A 235 11.30 -17.94 6.43
C ASN A 235 10.59 -18.90 5.46
N ASN A 236 9.55 -18.40 4.81
CA ASN A 236 8.89 -19.00 3.66
C ASN A 236 8.74 -17.96 2.56
N ASP A 237 9.44 -18.13 1.43
CA ASP A 237 9.36 -17.16 0.33
C ASP A 237 7.94 -17.05 -0.26
N ALA A 238 7.23 -18.17 -0.42
CA ALA A 238 5.89 -18.18 -0.97
C ALA A 238 5.03 -19.34 -0.46
N HIS A 239 3.83 -19.00 0.02
CA HIS A 239 2.79 -19.96 0.37
C HIS A 239 1.54 -19.70 -0.47
N SER A 240 0.97 -20.76 -1.03
CA SER A 240 -0.26 -20.69 -1.83
C SER A 240 -1.17 -21.87 -1.51
N TRP A 241 -2.37 -21.57 -1.03
CA TRP A 241 -3.37 -22.52 -0.56
C TRP A 241 -4.70 -22.31 -1.26
N ASN A 242 -5.34 -23.41 -1.69
CA ASN A 242 -6.60 -23.40 -2.43
C ASN A 242 -6.64 -22.34 -3.55
N SER A 243 -5.54 -22.24 -4.29
CA SER A 243 -5.25 -21.12 -5.18
C SER A 243 -4.62 -21.59 -6.49
N THR A 244 -4.72 -20.76 -7.53
CA THR A 244 -4.04 -21.02 -8.82
C THR A 244 -3.66 -19.69 -9.46
N ASN A 245 -2.36 -19.42 -9.52
CA ASN A 245 -1.74 -18.16 -9.88
C ASN A 245 -0.53 -18.38 -10.79
N TYR A 246 -0.08 -17.29 -11.41
CA TYR A 246 1.07 -17.28 -12.30
C TYR A 246 2.26 -16.70 -11.54
N TRP A 247 3.29 -17.53 -11.33
CA TRP A 247 4.55 -17.14 -10.66
C TRP A 247 5.62 -16.67 -11.65
N ASN A 248 5.19 -16.24 -12.83
CA ASN A 248 5.94 -15.58 -13.87
C ASN A 248 5.01 -14.66 -14.66
N SER A 249 5.56 -13.80 -15.50
CA SER A 249 4.76 -12.95 -16.40
C SER A 249 3.92 -13.83 -17.33
N THR A 250 2.69 -13.39 -17.61
CA THR A 250 1.78 -14.04 -18.57
C THR A 250 1.95 -13.53 -19.99
N GLU A 251 2.79 -12.50 -20.16
CA GLU A 251 3.13 -11.88 -21.44
C GLU A 251 4.65 -11.84 -21.57
N LEU A 252 5.12 -11.86 -22.82
CA LEU A 252 6.54 -11.72 -23.14
C LEU A 252 7.01 -10.30 -22.84
N LEU A 253 7.97 -10.18 -21.92
CA LEU A 253 8.58 -8.91 -21.55
C LEU A 253 9.91 -8.74 -22.29
N LYS A 254 10.17 -7.50 -22.72
CA LYS A 254 11.50 -7.09 -23.20
C LYS A 254 12.32 -6.64 -21.99
N TYR A 255 13.50 -7.21 -21.83
CA TYR A 255 14.41 -6.80 -20.76
C TYR A 255 15.85 -6.81 -21.22
N ILE A 256 16.69 -6.00 -20.57
CA ILE A 256 18.14 -6.00 -20.76
C ILE A 256 18.80 -6.69 -19.57
N TYR A 257 19.66 -7.67 -19.84
CA TYR A 257 20.51 -8.34 -18.86
C TYR A 257 21.95 -8.38 -19.40
N ASN A 258 22.92 -7.94 -18.58
CA ASN A 258 24.34 -7.79 -18.97
C ASN A 258 24.54 -7.07 -20.32
N GLY A 259 23.72 -6.04 -20.61
CA GLY A 259 23.81 -5.24 -21.82
C GLY A 259 23.16 -5.85 -23.07
N VAL A 260 22.69 -7.10 -23.02
CA VAL A 260 21.99 -7.77 -24.12
C VAL A 260 20.48 -7.71 -23.89
N GLN A 261 19.72 -7.45 -24.96
CA GLN A 261 18.26 -7.41 -24.90
C GLN A 261 17.67 -8.80 -25.21
N TYR A 262 16.72 -9.22 -24.38
CA TYR A 262 15.98 -10.46 -24.53
C TYR A 262 14.47 -10.20 -24.55
N ARG A 263 13.71 -11.20 -25.02
CA ARG A 263 12.24 -11.19 -24.98
C ARG A 263 11.73 -12.55 -24.54
N ARG A 264 11.38 -12.68 -23.26
CA ARG A 264 10.90 -13.94 -22.65
C ARG A 264 9.82 -13.68 -21.60
N TYR A 265 9.18 -14.75 -21.12
CA TYR A 265 8.45 -14.71 -19.86
C TYR A 265 9.45 -14.60 -18.72
N VAL A 266 9.11 -13.85 -17.68
CA VAL A 266 10.05 -13.54 -16.59
C VAL A 266 9.43 -13.91 -15.26
N GLY A 267 10.18 -14.65 -14.43
CA GLY A 267 9.79 -15.11 -13.10
C GLY A 267 10.24 -14.17 -11.99
N ASN A 268 10.41 -14.73 -10.79
CA ASN A 268 10.87 -14.04 -9.59
C ASN A 268 12.30 -14.47 -9.22
N TYR A 269 12.97 -13.67 -8.40
CA TYR A 269 14.24 -14.04 -7.78
C TYR A 269 14.00 -14.69 -6.42
N TRP A 270 14.60 -15.86 -6.19
CA TRP A 270 14.45 -16.65 -4.97
C TRP A 270 15.84 -16.86 -4.35
N SER A 271 16.11 -16.22 -3.21
CA SER A 271 17.47 -16.14 -2.64
C SER A 271 18.16 -17.48 -2.32
N GLY A 272 17.39 -18.55 -2.09
CA GLY A 272 17.91 -19.90 -1.86
C GLY A 272 17.96 -20.81 -3.10
N TYR A 273 17.57 -20.32 -4.27
CA TYR A 273 17.44 -21.15 -5.48
C TYR A 273 18.57 -20.90 -6.48
N PHE A 274 19.39 -21.93 -6.69
CA PHE A 274 20.52 -21.89 -7.62
C PHE A 274 20.33 -22.93 -8.72
N GLY A 275 19.77 -22.52 -9.85
CA GLY A 275 19.67 -23.36 -11.05
C GLY A 275 20.59 -22.89 -12.19
N PRO A 276 20.80 -23.74 -13.21
CA PRO A 276 21.61 -23.41 -14.36
C PRO A 276 20.91 -22.38 -15.26
N ASP A 277 21.72 -21.55 -15.92
CA ASP A 277 21.33 -20.61 -16.98
C ASP A 277 22.27 -20.85 -18.18
N PRO A 278 22.09 -21.96 -18.92
CA PRO A 278 22.93 -22.30 -20.08
C PRO A 278 22.79 -21.31 -21.24
N PHE A 279 21.67 -20.59 -21.35
CA PHE A 279 21.46 -19.60 -22.41
C PHE A 279 22.08 -18.23 -22.09
N GLY A 280 22.45 -18.00 -20.83
CA GLY A 280 23.09 -16.76 -20.37
C GLY A 280 22.17 -15.55 -20.42
N ASP A 281 20.85 -15.76 -20.46
CA ASP A 281 19.86 -14.68 -20.56
C ASP A 281 19.43 -14.14 -19.20
N GLY A 282 20.00 -14.67 -18.12
CA GLY A 282 19.69 -14.27 -16.76
C GLY A 282 18.44 -14.95 -16.22
N LEU A 283 17.86 -15.92 -16.90
CA LEU A 283 16.76 -16.73 -16.38
C LEU A 283 17.26 -18.13 -16.07
N VAL A 284 16.75 -18.72 -15.00
CA VAL A 284 17.00 -20.11 -14.67
C VAL A 284 16.04 -20.97 -15.47
N ASP A 285 16.55 -21.95 -16.23
CA ASP A 285 15.68 -22.77 -17.11
C ASP A 285 14.99 -23.92 -16.37
N ARG A 286 15.42 -24.23 -15.15
CA ARG A 286 14.70 -25.17 -14.28
C ARG A 286 13.58 -24.42 -13.55
N PRO A 287 12.33 -24.92 -13.60
CA PRO A 287 11.25 -24.33 -12.83
C PRO A 287 11.50 -24.40 -11.31
N HIS A 288 11.10 -23.37 -10.59
CA HIS A 288 11.07 -23.34 -9.13
C HIS A 288 9.67 -23.76 -8.65
N ALA A 289 9.61 -24.70 -7.69
CA ALA A 289 8.35 -25.16 -7.13
C ALA A 289 7.87 -24.23 -6.02
N VAL A 290 6.63 -23.75 -6.12
CA VAL A 290 6.03 -22.84 -5.13
C VAL A 290 5.11 -23.62 -4.20
N SER A 291 3.96 -24.09 -4.68
CA SER A 291 3.01 -24.90 -3.91
C SER A 291 2.22 -25.81 -4.85
N GLY A 292 1.94 -27.05 -4.42
CA GLY A 292 1.15 -28.01 -5.20
C GLY A 292 1.66 -28.15 -6.64
N ARG A 293 0.87 -27.67 -7.62
CA ARG A 293 1.19 -27.66 -9.06
C ARG A 293 1.72 -26.31 -9.57
N GLU A 294 1.70 -25.25 -8.76
CA GLU A 294 2.18 -23.93 -9.16
C GLU A 294 3.71 -23.88 -9.18
N ARG A 295 4.24 -23.36 -10.29
CA ARG A 295 5.68 -23.24 -10.54
C ARG A 295 5.98 -21.84 -11.05
N ASP A 296 7.13 -21.30 -10.66
CA ASP A 296 7.79 -20.25 -11.41
C ASP A 296 8.62 -20.91 -12.51
N TYR A 297 8.21 -20.74 -13.77
CA TYR A 297 8.85 -21.38 -14.91
C TYR A 297 10.10 -20.66 -15.42
N ASN A 298 10.31 -19.40 -15.04
CA ASN A 298 11.45 -18.63 -15.53
C ASN A 298 12.10 -17.82 -14.39
N PRO A 299 12.56 -18.46 -13.29
CA PRO A 299 13.11 -17.73 -12.15
C PRO A 299 14.28 -16.84 -12.57
N LEU A 300 14.41 -15.67 -11.94
CA LEU A 300 15.53 -14.78 -12.18
C LEU A 300 16.81 -15.37 -11.58
N LYS A 301 17.92 -15.27 -12.33
CA LYS A 301 19.26 -15.67 -11.88
C LYS A 301 19.84 -14.71 -10.82
N LYS A 302 19.47 -13.43 -10.88
CA LYS A 302 19.90 -12.38 -9.97
C LYS A 302 18.68 -11.57 -9.46
N PRO A 303 18.85 -10.75 -8.42
CA PRO A 303 17.83 -9.78 -8.03
C PRO A 303 17.38 -8.89 -9.21
N SER A 304 16.10 -8.52 -9.23
CA SER A 304 15.39 -7.88 -10.33
C SER A 304 15.97 -6.53 -10.78
N GLU A 305 16.71 -5.84 -9.93
CA GLU A 305 17.47 -4.63 -10.28
C GLU A 305 18.57 -4.87 -11.34
N ASN A 306 18.95 -6.11 -11.59
CA ASN A 306 19.88 -6.49 -12.65
C ASN A 306 19.20 -6.59 -14.04
N TYR A 307 17.89 -6.35 -14.12
CA TYR A 307 17.08 -6.49 -15.32
C TYR A 307 16.36 -5.18 -15.62
N THR A 308 16.67 -4.55 -16.74
CA THR A 308 15.99 -3.30 -17.15
C THR A 308 14.84 -3.62 -18.09
N LEU A 309 13.60 -3.47 -17.63
CA LEU A 309 12.41 -3.63 -18.48
C LEU A 309 12.32 -2.53 -19.54
N ARG A 310 11.88 -2.88 -20.75
CA ARG A 310 11.60 -1.96 -21.86
C ARG A 310 10.13 -2.06 -22.26
N GLY A 311 9.51 -0.89 -22.48
CA GLY A 311 8.18 -0.76 -23.10
C GLY A 311 8.17 -1.13 -24.57
#